data_AF-A0A359DBX1-F1
#
_entry.id   AF-A0A359DBX1-F1
#
_cell.length_a   1.000
_cell.length_b   1.000
_cell.length_c   1.000
_cell.angle_alpha   90.00
_cell.angle_beta   90.00
_cell.angle_gamma   90.00
#
_symmetry.space_group_name_H-M   'P 1'
#
loop_
_entity.id
_entity.type
_entity.pdbx_description
1 polymer ?
#
loop_
_entity_poly.entity_id
_entity_poly.type
_entity_poly.pdbx_seq_one_letter_code
_entity_poly.pdbx_strand_id
1 'polypeptide(L)' 'VLKALINALDSQRLHHAYLFTGTRGVGKTTIARIIAKCLNCESGISSTPCGVCSICKEIDEGRFV' A
#
# COMPACT_ATOMS: atom_id res chain seq x y z
N VAL A 1 -4.76 1.53 13.45
CA VAL A 1 -5.23 1.25 12.08
C VAL A 1 -4.12 0.68 11.19
N LEU A 2 -2.97 1.35 11.02
CA LEU A 2 -1.83 0.81 10.24
C LEU A 2 -1.42 -0.61 10.63
N LYS A 3 -1.39 -0.93 11.93
CA LYS A 3 -1.09 -2.29 12.43
C LYS A 3 -2.03 -3.38 11.90
N ALA A 4 -3.31 -3.08 11.69
CA ALA A 4 -4.27 -4.07 11.18
C ALA A 4 -4.01 -4.42 9.71
N LEU A 5 -3.57 -3.42 8.92
CA LEU A 5 -3.20 -3.61 7.52
C LEU A 5 -1.88 -4.37 7.37
N ILE A 6 -0.89 -4.04 8.21
CA ILE A 6 0.39 -4.76 8.29
C ILE A 6 0.14 -6.24 8.61
N ASN A 7 -0.64 -6.51 9.65
CA ASN A 7 -0.96 -7.89 10.03
C ASN A 7 -1.75 -8.64 8.95
N ALA A 8 -2.62 -7.95 8.19
CA ALA A 8 -3.37 -8.56 7.10
C ALA A 8 -2.48 -8.92 5.90
N LEU A 9 -1.49 -8.07 5.59
CA LEU A 9 -0.44 -8.35 4.60
C LEU A 9 0.41 -9.55 5.01
N ASP A 10 0.89 -9.55 6.26
CA ASP A 10 1.74 -10.63 6.78
C ASP A 10 0.97 -11.97 6.89
N SER A 11 -0.34 -11.91 7.16
CA SER A 11 -1.20 -13.10 7.25
C SER A 11 -1.78 -13.55 5.90
N GLN A 12 -1.41 -12.90 4.79
CA GLN A 12 -1.97 -13.10 3.43
C GLN A 12 -3.51 -13.05 3.35
N ARG A 13 -4.19 -12.42 4.31
CA ARG A 13 -5.66 -12.25 4.30
C ARG A 13 -6.02 -10.91 3.70
N LEU A 14 -5.73 -10.78 2.41
CA LEU A 14 -5.99 -9.57 1.66
C LEU A 14 -7.43 -9.54 1.14
N HIS A 15 -8.14 -8.47 1.43
CA HIS A 15 -9.44 -8.21 0.83
C HIS A 15 -9.23 -7.57 -0.56
N HIS A 16 -10.12 -7.89 -1.50
CA HIS A 16 -10.09 -7.37 -2.87
C HIS A 16 -10.36 -5.86 -2.96
N ALA A 17 -10.84 -5.23 -1.88
CA ALA A 17 -11.12 -3.80 -1.84
C ALA A 17 -10.85 -3.22 -0.44
N TYR A 18 -10.30 -2.00 -0.42
CA TYR A 18 -10.11 -1.20 0.79
C TYR A 18 -10.74 0.19 0.60
N LEU A 19 -11.66 0.56 1.50
CA LEU A 19 -12.29 1.88 1.52
C LEU A 19 -11.70 2.72 2.64
N PHE A 20 -10.94 3.75 2.30
CA PHE A 20 -10.42 4.73 3.27
C PHE A 20 -11.38 5.91 3.37
N THR A 21 -11.98 6.12 4.54
CA THR A 21 -12.89 7.24 4.83
C THR A 21 -12.33 8.15 5.93
N GLY A 22 -12.73 9.42 5.95
CA GLY A 22 -12.29 10.39 6.98
C GLY A 22 -12.14 11.82 6.45
N THR A 23 -11.82 12.76 7.33
CA THR A 23 -11.65 14.20 7.01
C THR A 23 -10.46 14.49 6.09
N ARG A 24 -10.45 15.63 5.41
CA ARG A 24 -9.33 16.03 4.53
C ARG A 24 -8.04 16.14 5.34
N GLY A 25 -6.92 15.69 4.77
CA GLY A 25 -5.59 15.80 5.40
C GLY A 25 -5.17 14.60 6.27
N VAL A 26 -6.05 13.65 6.58
CA VAL A 26 -5.70 12.46 7.41
C VAL A 26 -4.84 11.40 6.71
N GLY A 27 -4.27 11.71 5.54
CA GLY A 27 -3.33 10.81 4.86
C GLY A 27 -3.95 9.59 4.17
N LYS A 28 -5.25 9.59 3.85
CA LYS A 28 -5.93 8.47 3.16
C LYS A 28 -5.22 8.06 1.85
N THR A 29 -4.91 9.05 1.02
CA THR A 29 -4.21 8.83 -0.26
C THR A 29 -2.80 8.27 -0.02
N THR A 30 -2.12 8.77 1.02
CA THR A 30 -0.79 8.27 1.42
C THR A 30 -0.84 6.81 1.83
N ILE A 31 -1.82 6.42 2.66
CA ILE A 31 -2.01 5.03 3.09
C ILE A 31 -2.35 4.15 1.89
N ALA A 32 -3.24 4.59 1.01
CA ALA A 32 -3.58 3.84 -0.21
C ALA A 32 -2.34 3.61 -1.10
N ARG A 33 -1.49 4.62 -1.27
CA ARG A 33 -0.20 4.48 -1.99
C ARG A 33 0.73 3.49 -1.33
N ILE A 34 0.89 3.54 -0.01
CA ILE A 34 1.75 2.60 0.73
C ILE A 34 1.27 1.16 0.51
N ILE A 35 -0.04 0.92 0.62
CA ILE A 35 -0.63 -0.41 0.38
C ILE A 35 -0.42 -0.87 -1.06
N ALA A 36 -0.60 0.02 -2.04
CA ALA A 36 -0.33 -0.31 -3.44
C ALA A 36 1.13 -0.74 -3.65
N LYS A 37 2.09 -0.10 -2.97
CA LYS A 37 3.51 -0.52 -3.02
C LYS A 37 3.71 -1.87 -2.36
N CYS A 38 3.13 -2.11 -1.19
CA CYS A 38 3.24 -3.39 -0.48
C CYS A 38 2.69 -4.57 -1.29
N LEU A 39 1.60 -4.35 -2.04
CA LEU A 39 0.94 -5.39 -2.84
C LEU A 39 1.64 -5.66 -4.18
N ASN A 40 2.14 -4.62 -4.85
CA ASN A 40 2.74 -4.74 -6.17
C ASN A 40 4.28 -4.70 -6.13
N CYS A 41 4.90 -4.90 -4.96
CA CYS A 41 6.35 -4.95 -4.87
C CYS A 41 6.88 -6.19 -5.60
N GLU A 42 7.89 -6.03 -6.45
CA GLU A 42 8.55 -7.17 -7.14
C GLU A 42 9.19 -8.15 -6.15
N SER A 43 9.60 -7.67 -4.97
CA SER A 43 10.17 -8.52 -3.91
C SER A 43 9.13 -9.40 -3.20
N GLY A 44 7.85 -9.27 -3.56
CA GLY A 44 6.73 -9.98 -2.96
C GLY A 44 5.87 -9.11 -2.05
N ILE A 45 4.73 -9.67 -1.65
CA ILE A 45 3.76 -9.01 -0.78
C ILE A 45 4.34 -8.94 0.63
N SER A 46 4.63 -7.73 1.11
CA SER A 46 5.19 -7.48 2.43
C SER A 46 4.68 -6.17 3.01
N SER A 47 4.61 -6.10 4.34
CA SER A 47 4.34 -4.87 5.08
C SER A 47 5.41 -3.79 4.88
N THR A 48 6.59 -4.17 4.38
CA THR A 48 7.69 -3.25 4.03
C THR A 48 7.95 -3.30 2.52
N PRO A 49 7.51 -2.29 1.74
CA PRO A 49 7.84 -2.22 0.32
C PRO A 49 9.31 -1.86 0.15
N CYS A 50 9.98 -2.39 -0.88
CA CYS A 50 11.42 -2.18 -1.04
C CYS A 50 11.81 -0.75 -1.44
N GLY A 51 10.88 0.03 -2.02
CA GLY A 51 11.08 1.43 -2.39
C GLY A 51 12.02 1.66 -3.59
N VAL A 52 12.73 0.62 -4.04
CA VAL A 52 13.72 0.69 -5.12
C VAL A 52 13.23 0.07 -6.42
N CYS A 53 12.19 -0.78 -6.35
CA CYS A 53 11.61 -1.46 -7.50
C CYS A 53 10.95 -0.49 -8.49
N SER A 54 10.79 -0.92 -9.74
CA SER A 54 10.19 -0.10 -10.80
C SER A 54 8.78 0.34 -10.41
N ILE A 55 7.96 -0.60 -9.96
CA ILE A 55 6.60 -0.38 -9.47
C ILE A 55 6.56 0.58 -8.26
N CYS A 56 7.48 0.40 -7.32
CA CYS A 56 7.59 1.19 -6.10
C CYS A 56 7.82 2.67 -6.43
N LYS A 57 8.67 2.94 -7.43
CA LYS A 57 8.97 4.27 -7.94
C LYS A 57 7.80 4.84 -8.73
N GLU A 58 7.18 4.07 -9.61
CA GLU A 58 6.01 4.51 -10.38
C GLU A 58 4.84 4.94 -9.51
N ILE A 59 4.54 4.18 -8.45
CA ILE A 59 3.49 4.52 -7.47
C ILE A 59 3.84 5.81 -6.71
N ASP A 60 5.12 6.05 -6.44
CA ASP A 60 5.58 7.28 -5.75
C ASP A 60 5.48 8.50 -6.66
N GLU A 61 5.88 8.34 -7.92
CA GLU A 61 5.76 9.33 -8.98
C GLU A 61 4.29 9.58 -9.40
N GLY A 62 3.36 8.78 -8.88
CA GLY A 62 1.93 8.91 -9.13
C GLY A 62 1.53 8.51 -10.54
N ARG A 63 2.35 7.69 -11.22
CA ARG A 63 1.99 7.06 -12.49
C ARG A 63 1.08 5.87 -12.20
N PHE A 64 -0.22 6.13 -12.17
CA PHE A 64 -1.26 5.11 -12.11
C PHE A 64 -1.90 5.04 -13.51
N VAL A 65 -1.74 3.91 -14.22
CA VAL A 65 -2.42 3.64 -15.49
C VAL A 65 -3.57 2.67 -15.24
#